data_AF-A0A6A6J4E6-F1
#
_entry.id   AF-A0A6A6J4E6-F1
#
_cell.length_a   1.000
_cell.length_b   1.000
_cell.length_c   1.000
_cell.angle_alpha   90.00
_cell.angle_beta   90.00
_cell.angle_gamma   90.00
#
_symmetry.space_group_name_H-M   'P 1'
#
loop_
_entity.id
_entity.type
_entity.pdbx_description
1 polymer ?
#
loop_
_entity_poly.entity_id
_entity_poly.type
_entity_poly.pdbx_seq_one_letter_code
_entity_poly.pdbx_strand_id
1 'polypeptide(L)'
;MQMAGSDAMRGISQSHMAPIGGILYGTVNLFDSTTITTWAEPSGYFALEAAGVVETIVEVGEVYGWMTAALRSSPTEKITTITTITPILEISAETNGKSFQAYFGQKQLDGSLRSVGQCWQDLFWNPVVVSGFPVRRRQPRQEPGLECSVGMLTALLRTRNLAVFCDNVFIKGFCTMLVPTKYSNGTVHWHVLFNEDGSRIPLQTPAFMMLSETSTSENTRLCPTSVQPVTS
;
A
#
# COMPACT_ATOMS: atom_id res chain seq x y z
N MET A 1 -4.93 -25.66 9.93
CA MET A 1 -5.39 -25.01 11.16
C MET A 1 -6.33 -23.90 10.74
N GLN A 2 -7.63 -24.12 10.94
CA GLN A 2 -8.73 -23.32 10.38
C GLN A 2 -8.72 -21.92 10.99
N MET A 3 -8.72 -20.89 10.12
CA MET A 3 -8.87 -19.49 10.50
C MET A 3 -10.31 -19.26 10.97
N ALA A 4 -10.52 -19.09 12.27
CA ALA A 4 -11.70 -18.44 12.82
C ALA A 4 -11.46 -16.93 12.74
N GLY A 5 -11.89 -16.31 11.64
CA GLY A 5 -11.64 -14.90 11.36
C GLY A 5 -12.84 -14.22 10.69
N SER A 6 -14.07 -14.61 11.04
CA SER A 6 -15.27 -14.04 10.42
C SER A 6 -16.35 -13.54 11.38
N ASP A 7 -16.19 -13.64 12.71
CA ASP A 7 -17.29 -13.32 13.64
C ASP A 7 -17.04 -12.15 14.63
N ALA A 8 -15.90 -11.45 14.55
CA ALA A 8 -15.57 -10.37 15.50
C ALA A 8 -16.25 -9.00 15.21
N MET A 9 -17.09 -8.89 14.16
CA MET A 9 -17.72 -7.62 13.73
C MET A 9 -19.25 -7.58 13.93
N ARG A 10 -19.80 -8.41 14.84
CA ARG A 10 -21.22 -8.35 15.23
C ARG A 10 -21.36 -7.76 16.64
N GLY A 11 -21.16 -6.45 16.75
CA GLY A 11 -21.31 -5.77 18.05
C GLY A 11 -21.24 -4.24 18.01
N ILE A 12 -21.49 -3.58 16.88
CA ILE A 12 -21.52 -2.11 16.84
C ILE A 12 -22.87 -1.65 17.42
N SER A 13 -22.92 -1.43 18.74
CA SER A 13 -23.97 -0.61 19.35
C SER A 13 -23.78 0.84 18.91
N GLN A 14 -24.88 1.52 18.58
CA GLN A 14 -24.95 2.86 17.98
C GLN A 14 -23.88 3.83 18.50
N SER A 15 -23.01 4.29 17.59
CA SER A 15 -22.06 5.37 17.86
C SER A 15 -22.77 6.72 17.74
N HIS A 16 -22.87 7.47 18.84
CA HIS A 16 -23.37 8.85 18.82
C HIS A 16 -22.20 9.80 18.54
N MET A 17 -22.05 10.22 17.28
CA MET A 17 -21.08 11.26 16.90
C MET A 17 -21.71 12.63 17.13
N ALA A 18 -21.31 13.32 18.19
CA ALA A 18 -21.74 14.68 18.48
C ALA A 18 -20.57 15.65 18.28
N PRO A 19 -20.65 16.62 17.34
CA PRO A 19 -19.64 17.65 17.22
C PRO A 19 -19.81 18.67 18.35
N ILE A 20 -18.85 18.73 19.28
CA ILE A 20 -18.72 19.83 20.24
C ILE A 20 -17.51 20.65 19.81
N GLY A 21 -17.73 21.88 19.34
CA GLY A 21 -16.63 22.76 18.91
C GLY A 21 -15.82 22.26 17.70
N GLY A 22 -16.39 21.37 16.87
CA GLY A 22 -15.70 20.78 15.71
C GLY A 22 -14.91 19.51 16.02
N ILE A 23 -14.85 19.08 17.29
CA ILE A 23 -14.24 17.81 17.70
C ILE A 23 -15.24 16.69 17.43
N LEU A 24 -14.80 15.66 16.71
CA LEU A 24 -15.57 14.42 16.55
C LEU A 24 -15.31 13.53 17.75
N TYR A 25 -16.38 13.13 18.41
CA TYR A 25 -16.36 12.24 19.56
C TYR A 25 -17.09 10.95 19.23
N GLY A 26 -16.59 9.82 19.71
CA GLY A 26 -17.27 8.53 19.56
C GLY A 26 -16.88 7.57 20.67
N THR A 27 -17.84 6.76 21.09
CA THR A 27 -17.64 5.68 22.07
C THR A 27 -18.27 4.41 21.54
N VAL A 28 -17.60 3.28 21.76
CA VAL A 28 -18.10 1.95 21.42
C VAL A 28 -17.74 0.97 22.54
N ASN A 29 -18.65 0.02 22.82
CA ASN A 29 -18.41 -1.08 23.74
C ASN A 29 -18.14 -2.34 22.93
N LEU A 30 -17.09 -3.06 23.29
CA LEU A 30 -16.73 -4.36 22.72
C LEU A 30 -17.43 -5.51 23.47
N PHE A 31 -17.34 -6.72 22.92
CA PHE A 31 -18.03 -7.91 23.43
C PHE A 31 -17.60 -8.33 24.84
N ASP A 32 -16.39 -7.94 25.24
CA ASP A 32 -15.78 -8.20 26.55
C ASP A 32 -16.03 -7.07 27.56
N SER A 33 -16.92 -6.12 27.22
CA SER A 33 -17.20 -4.90 27.97
C SER A 33 -16.04 -3.90 28.00
N THR A 34 -15.01 -4.06 27.16
CA THR A 34 -14.01 -3.00 26.95
C THR A 34 -14.65 -1.83 26.21
N THR A 35 -14.51 -0.64 26.79
CA THR A 35 -15.00 0.61 26.20
C THR A 35 -13.86 1.30 25.48
N ILE A 36 -14.09 1.65 24.21
CA ILE A 36 -13.19 2.51 23.44
C ILE A 36 -13.86 3.86 23.27
N THR A 37 -13.15 4.92 23.66
CA THR A 37 -13.55 6.30 23.45
C THR A 37 -12.51 6.99 22.57
N THR A 38 -12.97 7.75 21.58
CA THR A 38 -12.08 8.43 20.61
C THR A 38 -12.46 9.89 20.44
N TRP A 39 -11.44 10.71 20.20
CA TRP A 39 -11.56 12.12 19.87
C TRP A 39 -10.72 12.42 18.64
N ALA A 40 -11.32 13.09 17.65
CA ALA A 40 -10.61 13.60 16.49
C ALA A 40 -10.86 15.09 16.35
N GLU A 41 -9.78 15.86 16.32
CA GLU A 41 -9.84 17.30 16.11
C GLU A 41 -9.61 17.66 14.64
N PRO A 42 -10.15 18.81 14.16
CA PRO A 42 -9.86 19.31 12.83
C PRO A 42 -8.36 19.61 12.59
N SER A 43 -7.59 19.79 13.67
CA SER A 43 -6.13 19.96 13.64
C SER A 43 -5.38 18.72 13.15
N GLY A 44 -6.05 17.57 13.08
CA GLY A 44 -5.45 16.27 12.80
C GLY A 44 -4.98 15.53 14.07
N TYR A 45 -5.23 16.09 15.26
CA TYR A 45 -5.03 15.37 16.51
C TYR A 45 -6.08 14.27 16.66
N PHE A 46 -5.62 13.04 16.87
CA PHE A 46 -6.46 11.88 17.13
C PHE A 46 -6.01 11.22 18.43
N ALA A 47 -6.94 11.01 19.35
CA ALA A 47 -6.70 10.36 20.62
C ALA A 47 -7.71 9.23 20.86
N LEU A 48 -7.26 8.22 21.59
CA LEU A 48 -8.05 7.06 21.95
C LEU A 48 -7.82 6.71 23.41
N GLU A 49 -8.90 6.40 24.12
CA GLU A 49 -8.89 5.81 25.45
C GLU A 49 -9.57 4.44 25.38
N ALA A 50 -8.92 3.43 25.94
CA ALA A 50 -9.47 2.09 26.09
C ALA A 50 -9.50 1.73 27.58
N ALA A 51 -10.67 1.33 28.07
CA ALA A 51 -10.86 0.93 29.47
C ALA A 51 -11.62 -0.40 29.51
N GLY A 52 -11.02 -1.42 30.12
CA GLY A 52 -11.58 -2.77 30.13
C GLY A 52 -10.52 -3.85 30.33
N VAL A 53 -10.66 -4.94 29.58
CA VAL A 53 -9.81 -6.13 29.65
C VAL A 53 -8.42 -5.81 29.09
N VAL A 54 -7.36 -6.23 29.80
CA VAL A 54 -5.97 -5.86 29.49
C VAL A 54 -5.57 -6.34 28.11
N GLU A 55 -5.92 -7.57 27.75
CA GLU A 55 -5.63 -8.17 26.45
C GLU A 55 -6.23 -7.34 25.31
N THR A 56 -7.47 -6.91 25.46
CA THR A 56 -8.17 -6.07 24.47
C THR A 56 -7.57 -4.67 24.40
N ILE A 57 -7.17 -4.08 25.54
CA ILE A 57 -6.47 -2.79 25.55
C ILE A 57 -5.16 -2.88 24.77
N VAL A 58 -4.40 -3.98 24.92
CA VAL A 58 -3.17 -4.21 24.16
C VAL A 58 -3.45 -4.31 22.66
N GLU A 59 -4.45 -5.10 22.24
CA GLU A 59 -4.84 -5.21 20.83
C GLU A 59 -5.26 -3.87 20.23
N VAL A 60 -6.02 -3.06 20.99
CA VAL A 60 -6.42 -1.72 20.57
C VAL A 60 -5.19 -0.82 20.40
N GLY A 61 -4.22 -0.89 21.31
CA GLY A 61 -2.95 -0.17 21.21
C GLY A 61 -2.14 -0.56 19.97
N GLU A 62 -2.08 -1.86 19.65
CA GLU A 62 -1.39 -2.35 18.45
C GLU A 62 -2.06 -1.85 17.16
N VAL A 63 -3.38 -1.95 17.05
CA VAL A 63 -4.14 -1.45 15.89
C VAL A 63 -4.01 0.07 15.77
N TYR A 64 -4.10 0.80 16.88
CA TYR A 64 -3.90 2.24 16.92
C TYR A 64 -2.49 2.63 16.44
N GLY A 65 -1.46 1.96 16.96
CA GLY A 65 -0.07 2.19 16.54
C GLY A 65 0.14 1.91 15.05
N TRP A 66 -0.40 0.80 14.53
CA TRP A 66 -0.32 0.48 13.12
C TRP A 66 -1.03 1.51 12.24
N MET A 67 -2.27 1.87 12.58
CA MET A 67 -3.09 2.81 11.82
C MET A 67 -2.47 4.21 11.79
N THR A 68 -2.01 4.70 12.94
CA THR A 68 -1.38 6.01 13.07
C THR A 68 -0.01 6.08 12.38
N ALA A 69 0.67 4.95 12.16
CA ALA A 69 1.88 4.87 11.33
C ALA A 69 1.56 4.72 9.83
N ALA A 70 0.56 3.90 9.48
CA ALA A 70 0.22 3.55 8.09
C ALA A 70 -0.43 4.69 7.32
N LEU A 71 -1.28 5.48 7.99
CA LEU A 71 -2.04 6.56 7.37
C LEU A 71 -1.28 7.90 7.33
N ARG A 72 0.02 7.89 7.63
CA ARG A 72 0.83 9.10 7.60
C ARG A 72 1.23 9.45 6.18
N SER A 73 1.19 10.74 5.89
CA SER A 73 1.89 11.29 4.73
C SER A 73 3.39 11.09 4.88
N SER A 74 4.07 10.92 3.75
CA SER A 74 5.53 10.93 3.72
C SER A 74 6.05 12.24 4.34
N PRO A 75 6.98 12.16 5.31
CA PRO A 75 7.64 13.33 5.87
C PRO A 75 8.72 13.90 4.94
N THR A 76 9.02 13.24 3.82
CA THR A 76 10.00 13.72 2.84
C THR A 76 9.31 14.24 1.57
N GLU A 77 9.82 15.36 1.09
CA GLU A 77 9.48 15.95 -0.22
C GLU A 77 10.30 15.32 -1.35
N LYS A 78 11.36 14.56 -1.04
CA LYS A 78 12.18 13.88 -2.04
C LYS A 78 11.35 12.80 -2.73
N ILE A 79 11.21 12.95 -4.04
CA ILE A 79 10.55 12.00 -4.93
C ILE A 79 11.34 10.69 -4.92
N THR A 80 10.64 9.55 -4.87
CA THR A 80 11.19 8.17 -4.92
C THR A 80 11.84 7.62 -3.64
N THR A 81 11.79 8.35 -2.53
CA THR A 81 12.27 7.82 -1.24
C THR A 81 11.19 6.98 -0.57
N ILE A 82 11.53 5.75 -0.15
CA ILE A 82 10.69 4.98 0.77
C ILE A 82 10.99 5.44 2.19
N THR A 83 9.93 5.75 2.93
CA THR A 83 10.04 6.00 4.37
C THR A 83 9.47 4.81 5.13
N THR A 84 10.31 4.16 5.94
CA THR A 84 9.85 3.18 6.91
C THR A 84 9.50 3.89 8.22
N ILE A 85 8.32 3.60 8.77
CA ILE A 85 7.84 4.13 10.05
C ILE A 85 7.61 2.97 11.02
N THR A 86 8.17 3.09 12.22
CA THR A 86 7.88 2.18 13.35
C THR A 86 7.16 2.98 14.43
N PRO A 87 5.91 2.65 14.80
CA PRO A 87 5.27 3.27 15.95
C PRO A 87 5.95 2.78 17.24
N ILE A 88 6.17 3.71 18.16
CA ILE A 88 6.76 3.49 19.47
C ILE A 88 5.78 4.05 20.47
N LEU A 89 5.22 3.19 21.33
CA LEU A 89 4.32 3.61 22.40
C LEU A 89 5.13 3.70 23.69
N GLU A 90 5.25 4.91 24.24
CA GLU A 90 5.93 5.16 25.50
C GLU A 90 4.92 5.51 26.59
N ILE A 91 5.16 5.02 27.80
CA ILE A 91 4.34 5.33 28.96
C ILE A 91 4.58 6.80 29.33
N SER A 92 3.52 7.60 29.41
CA SER A 92 3.64 9.00 29.81
C SER A 92 3.94 9.11 31.31
N ALA A 93 5.09 9.68 31.63
CA ALA A 93 5.45 10.00 33.01
C ALA A 93 4.51 11.04 33.64
N GLU A 94 3.94 11.93 32.82
CA GLU A 94 3.03 13.00 33.25
C GLU A 94 1.71 12.48 33.82
N THR A 95 1.27 11.28 33.40
CA THR A 95 0.00 10.69 33.81
C THR A 95 0.16 9.57 34.83
N ASN A 96 1.33 9.45 35.47
CA ASN A 96 1.68 8.32 36.35
C ASN A 96 1.46 6.95 35.67
N GLY A 97 1.75 6.88 34.38
CA GLY A 97 1.63 5.67 33.58
C GLY A 97 0.21 5.22 33.23
N LYS A 98 -0.76 6.13 33.32
CA LYS A 98 -2.14 5.88 32.89
C LYS A 98 -2.40 6.15 31.41
N SER A 99 -1.46 6.80 30.72
CA SER A 99 -1.56 7.06 29.28
C SER A 99 -0.26 6.70 28.57
N PHE A 100 -0.39 6.45 27.27
CA PHE A 100 0.72 6.24 26.36
C PHE A 100 0.81 7.43 25.40
N GLN A 101 2.03 7.84 25.09
CA GLN A 101 2.31 8.75 23.98
C GLN A 101 2.90 7.95 22.82
N ALA A 102 2.36 8.17 21.63
CA ALA A 102 2.82 7.53 20.41
C ALA A 102 3.87 8.39 19.72
N TYR A 103 5.07 7.84 19.59
CA TYR A 103 6.16 8.38 18.78
C TYR A 103 6.38 7.52 17.54
N PHE A 104 7.13 8.06 16.58
CA PHE A 104 7.40 7.39 15.32
C PHE A 104 8.90 7.39 15.04
N GLY A 105 9.49 6.19 15.07
CA GLY A 105 10.83 5.97 14.55
C GLY A 105 10.80 6.03 13.03
N GLN A 106 11.63 6.87 12.42
CA GLN A 106 11.69 7.04 10.98
C GLN A 106 13.02 6.54 10.43
N LYS A 107 12.96 5.76 9.34
CA LYS A 107 14.13 5.41 8.55
C LYS A 107 13.85 5.66 7.07
N GLN A 108 14.70 6.45 6.42
CA GLN A 108 14.66 6.66 4.98
C GLN A 108 15.58 5.64 4.30
N LEU A 109 15.10 5.07 3.20
CA LEU A 109 15.88 4.18 2.34
C LEU A 109 16.17 4.96 1.04
N ASP A 110 17.43 5.35 0.86
CA ASP A 110 17.88 6.02 -0.36
C ASP A 110 17.90 5.00 -1.52
N GLY A 111 17.16 5.32 -2.58
CA GLY A 111 16.95 4.46 -3.75
C GLY A 111 18.11 4.43 -4.74
N SER A 112 19.36 4.60 -4.30
CA SER A 112 20.49 4.85 -5.22
C SER A 112 20.77 3.70 -6.19
N LEU A 113 20.31 2.47 -5.89
CA LEU A 113 20.28 1.34 -6.81
C LEU A 113 19.04 0.46 -6.55
N ARG A 114 18.16 0.33 -7.54
CA ARG A 114 16.99 -0.57 -7.46
C ARG A 114 17.46 -2.02 -7.49
N SER A 115 17.15 -2.77 -6.44
CA SER A 115 17.32 -4.22 -6.41
C SER A 115 16.17 -4.94 -7.12
N VAL A 116 16.39 -6.22 -7.44
CA VAL A 116 15.38 -7.08 -8.06
C VAL A 116 14.10 -7.09 -7.21
N GLY A 117 12.95 -6.83 -7.84
CA GLY A 117 11.65 -6.81 -7.15
C GLY A 117 11.27 -5.47 -6.50
N GLN A 118 11.98 -4.37 -6.80
CA GLN A 118 11.65 -3.03 -6.28
C GLN A 118 10.89 -2.12 -7.27
N CYS A 119 10.66 -2.54 -8.52
CA CYS A 119 9.96 -1.73 -9.53
C CYS A 119 8.54 -1.27 -9.12
N TRP A 120 7.87 -1.99 -8.22
CA TRP A 120 6.55 -1.60 -7.70
C TRP A 120 6.54 -0.25 -6.97
N GLN A 121 7.69 0.25 -6.52
CA GLN A 121 7.80 1.52 -5.81
C GLN A 121 7.31 2.69 -6.67
N ASP A 122 7.42 2.60 -7.99
CA ASP A 122 6.96 3.63 -8.93
C ASP A 122 5.45 3.75 -9.03
N LEU A 123 4.71 2.80 -8.45
CA LEU A 123 3.26 2.90 -8.32
C LEU A 123 2.86 3.93 -7.25
N PHE A 124 3.81 4.38 -6.43
CA PHE A 124 3.54 5.23 -5.28
C PHE A 124 4.39 6.49 -5.32
N TRP A 125 3.77 7.61 -4.97
CA TRP A 125 4.50 8.83 -4.68
C TRP A 125 4.90 8.82 -3.20
N ASN A 126 6.20 8.71 -2.93
CA ASN A 126 6.80 8.71 -1.59
C ASN A 126 6.10 7.72 -0.63
N PRO A 127 6.17 6.42 -0.89
CA PRO A 127 5.48 5.42 -0.09
C PRO A 127 5.97 5.41 1.37
N VAL A 128 5.02 5.34 2.29
CA VAL A 128 5.25 5.06 3.71
C VAL A 128 4.99 3.58 3.97
N VAL A 129 5.97 2.89 4.56
CA VAL A 129 5.88 1.47 4.91
C VAL A 129 5.99 1.32 6.41
N VAL A 130 4.99 0.71 7.03
CA VAL A 130 5.03 0.43 8.48
C VAL A 130 5.91 -0.78 8.76
N SER A 131 6.78 -0.68 9.76
CA SER A 131 7.55 -1.80 10.30
C SER A 131 7.22 -2.09 11.76
N GLY A 132 7.63 -3.27 12.23
CA GLY A 132 7.40 -3.72 13.61
C GLY A 132 6.16 -4.61 13.78
N PHE A 133 5.33 -4.76 12.75
CA PHE A 133 4.14 -5.61 12.80
C PHE A 133 4.33 -6.92 12.03
N PRO A 134 3.73 -8.03 12.51
CA PRO A 134 3.80 -9.29 11.82
C PRO A 134 3.05 -9.23 10.49
N VAL A 135 3.74 -9.57 9.41
CA VAL A 135 3.12 -9.82 8.10
C VAL A 135 3.20 -11.32 7.78
N ARG A 136 2.23 -11.82 7.00
CA ARG A 136 2.26 -13.22 6.55
C ARG A 136 3.56 -13.49 5.81
N ARG A 137 4.26 -14.55 6.21
CA ARG A 137 5.45 -15.01 5.50
C ARG A 137 5.05 -15.46 4.10
N ARG A 138 5.84 -15.05 3.11
CA ARG A 138 5.75 -15.57 1.76
C ARG A 138 6.09 -17.06 1.76
N GLN A 139 5.44 -17.81 0.89
CA GLN A 139 5.77 -19.21 0.65
C GLN A 139 7.22 -19.33 0.13
N PRO A 140 7.89 -20.46 0.40
CA PRO A 140 9.21 -20.72 -0.17
C PRO A 140 9.18 -20.54 -1.70
N ARG A 141 10.18 -19.86 -2.26
CA ARG A 141 10.34 -19.56 -3.71
C ARG A 141 9.38 -18.51 -4.29
N GLN A 142 8.56 -17.83 -3.49
CA GLN A 142 7.87 -16.63 -3.98
C GLN A 142 8.89 -15.51 -4.26
N GLU A 143 8.76 -14.87 -5.40
CA GLU A 143 9.63 -13.75 -5.81
C GLU A 143 9.34 -12.49 -4.98
N PRO A 144 10.35 -11.61 -4.80
CA PRO A 144 10.16 -10.32 -4.15
C PRO A 144 9.26 -9.41 -5.01
N GLY A 145 8.48 -8.55 -4.35
CA GLY A 145 7.62 -7.57 -5.02
C GLY A 145 6.39 -7.20 -4.21
N LEU A 146 5.47 -6.44 -4.81
CA LEU A 146 4.17 -6.12 -4.23
C LEU A 146 3.13 -7.14 -4.70
N GLU A 147 2.44 -7.78 -3.75
CA GLU A 147 1.30 -8.66 -4.04
C GLU A 147 0.01 -7.90 -3.76
N CYS A 148 -0.85 -7.74 -4.77
CA CYS A 148 -2.14 -7.09 -4.63
C CYS A 148 -3.14 -7.65 -5.66
N SER A 149 -4.42 -7.38 -5.47
CA SER A 149 -5.44 -7.76 -6.46
C SER A 149 -5.28 -6.94 -7.73
N VAL A 150 -5.73 -7.48 -8.87
CA VAL A 150 -5.76 -6.73 -10.15
C VAL A 150 -6.59 -5.45 -10.01
N GLY A 151 -7.68 -5.48 -9.23
CA GLY A 151 -8.49 -4.30 -8.94
C GLY A 151 -7.67 -3.18 -8.27
N MET A 152 -6.88 -3.51 -7.24
CA MET A 152 -5.98 -2.55 -6.59
C MET A 152 -4.93 -2.02 -7.57
N LEU A 153 -4.32 -2.91 -8.36
CA LEU A 153 -3.33 -2.55 -9.35
C LEU A 153 -3.87 -1.55 -10.38
N THR A 154 -5.07 -1.81 -10.92
CA THR A 154 -5.75 -0.88 -11.85
C THR A 154 -6.13 0.45 -11.21
N ALA A 155 -6.49 0.44 -9.92
CA ALA A 155 -6.76 1.66 -9.15
C ALA A 155 -5.50 2.52 -8.94
N LEU A 156 -4.36 1.90 -8.61
CA LEU A 156 -3.07 2.58 -8.49
C LEU A 156 -2.66 3.24 -9.81
N LEU A 157 -2.85 2.55 -10.94
CA LEU A 157 -2.59 3.11 -12.27
C LEU A 157 -3.68 4.08 -12.75
N ARG A 158 -4.77 4.24 -11.99
CA ARG A 158 -5.95 5.03 -12.33
C ARG A 158 -6.49 4.71 -13.73
N THR A 159 -6.53 3.42 -14.05
CA THR A 159 -6.93 2.93 -15.38
C THR A 159 -7.97 1.83 -15.25
N ARG A 160 -8.79 1.70 -16.29
CA ARG A 160 -9.63 0.50 -16.52
C ARG A 160 -9.26 -0.20 -17.82
N ASN A 161 -8.18 0.27 -18.46
CA ASN A 161 -7.82 -0.11 -19.80
C ASN A 161 -6.78 -1.22 -19.76
N LEU A 162 -7.17 -2.36 -20.31
CA LEU A 162 -6.24 -3.36 -20.80
C LEU A 162 -5.91 -3.01 -22.24
N ALA A 163 -4.62 -3.06 -22.58
CA ALA A 163 -4.17 -2.89 -23.94
C ALA A 163 -3.60 -4.21 -24.45
N VAL A 164 -3.92 -4.56 -25.70
CA VAL A 164 -3.32 -5.70 -26.38
C VAL A 164 -2.42 -5.15 -27.49
N PHE A 165 -1.16 -5.55 -27.49
CA PHE A 165 -0.21 -5.15 -28.52
C PHE A 165 0.80 -6.29 -28.74
N CYS A 166 1.05 -6.65 -30.00
CA CYS A 166 1.92 -7.79 -30.34
C CYS A 166 1.57 -9.07 -29.56
N ASP A 167 0.28 -9.43 -29.53
CA ASP A 167 -0.28 -10.59 -28.81
C ASP A 167 -0.02 -10.63 -27.29
N ASN A 168 0.45 -9.53 -26.71
CA ASN A 168 0.69 -9.38 -25.28
C ASN A 168 -0.35 -8.47 -24.64
N VAL A 169 -0.72 -8.77 -23.40
CA VAL A 169 -1.68 -7.99 -22.61
C VAL A 169 -0.95 -7.09 -21.63
N PHE A 170 -1.33 -5.82 -21.58
CA PHE A 170 -0.74 -4.80 -20.73
C PHE A 170 -1.83 -4.09 -19.92
N ILE A 171 -1.49 -3.68 -18.70
CA ILE A 171 -2.29 -2.70 -17.96
C ILE A 171 -1.57 -1.36 -18.10
N LYS A 172 -2.25 -0.37 -18.69
CA LYS A 172 -1.63 0.90 -19.05
C LYS A 172 -2.33 2.07 -18.37
N GLY A 173 -1.56 2.85 -17.62
CA GLY A 173 -1.92 4.16 -17.08
C GLY A 173 -1.49 5.29 -17.99
N PHE A 174 -1.31 6.49 -17.43
CA PHE A 174 -0.83 7.65 -18.19
C PHE A 174 0.69 7.59 -18.40
N CYS A 175 1.45 7.70 -17.32
CA CYS A 175 2.93 7.65 -17.28
C CYS A 175 3.46 6.32 -16.72
N THR A 176 2.59 5.33 -16.52
CA THR A 176 2.91 4.01 -15.96
C THR A 176 2.37 2.90 -16.84
N MET A 177 3.11 1.81 -16.98
CA MET A 177 2.69 0.62 -17.73
C MET A 177 3.13 -0.64 -16.98
N LEU A 178 2.31 -1.68 -17.02
CA LEU A 178 2.61 -2.99 -16.45
C LEU A 178 2.76 -4.01 -17.57
N VAL A 179 3.92 -4.68 -17.55
CA VAL A 179 4.27 -5.72 -18.50
C VAL A 179 4.25 -7.07 -17.76
N PRO A 180 3.46 -8.05 -18.20
CA PRO A 180 3.48 -9.37 -17.60
C PRO A 180 4.81 -10.04 -17.93
N THR A 181 5.50 -10.58 -16.93
CA THR A 181 6.79 -11.25 -17.11
C THR A 181 6.72 -12.74 -16.86
N LYS A 182 5.76 -13.20 -16.04
CA LYS A 182 5.62 -14.60 -15.65
C LYS A 182 4.23 -14.89 -15.10
N TYR A 183 3.74 -16.11 -15.29
CA TYR A 183 2.58 -16.63 -14.59
C TYR A 183 3.01 -17.86 -13.77
N SER A 184 2.72 -17.86 -12.48
CA SER A 184 2.98 -19.02 -11.62
C SER A 184 2.07 -19.04 -10.40
N ASN A 185 1.63 -20.24 -9.99
CA ASN A 185 0.82 -20.46 -8.79
C ASN A 185 -0.45 -19.58 -8.70
N GLY A 186 -1.13 -19.33 -9.82
CA GLY A 186 -2.33 -18.49 -9.85
C GLY A 186 -2.05 -16.98 -9.84
N THR A 187 -0.78 -16.56 -9.83
CA THR A 187 -0.36 -15.16 -9.79
C THR A 187 0.35 -14.77 -11.08
N VAL A 188 0.02 -13.60 -11.61
CA VAL A 188 0.76 -12.96 -12.72
C VAL A 188 1.78 -12.00 -12.12
N HIS A 189 3.03 -12.14 -12.52
CA HIS A 189 4.13 -11.25 -12.16
C HIS A 189 4.18 -10.13 -13.20
N TRP A 190 4.26 -8.90 -12.71
CA TRP A 190 4.27 -7.71 -13.54
C TRP A 190 5.53 -6.90 -13.28
N HIS A 191 6.14 -6.41 -14.35
CA HIS A 191 7.17 -5.39 -14.27
C HIS A 191 6.54 -4.01 -14.45
N VAL A 192 6.88 -3.07 -13.57
CA VAL A 192 6.41 -1.69 -13.64
C VAL A 192 7.38 -0.86 -14.46
N LEU A 193 6.86 -0.22 -15.50
CA LEU A 193 7.53 0.81 -16.26
C LEU A 193 6.93 2.16 -15.88
N PHE A 194 7.77 3.14 -15.56
CA PHE A 194 7.35 4.48 -15.19
C PHE A 194 8.24 5.51 -15.88
N ASN A 195 7.62 6.51 -16.48
CA ASN A 195 8.32 7.66 -17.04
C ASN A 195 8.52 8.68 -15.92
N GLU A 196 9.76 8.83 -15.47
CA GLU A 196 10.13 9.72 -14.35
C GLU A 196 9.83 11.21 -14.62
N ASP A 197 9.82 11.62 -15.89
CA ASP A 197 9.43 12.97 -16.33
C ASP A 197 7.90 13.20 -16.31
N GLY A 198 7.12 12.19 -15.93
CA GLY A 198 5.66 12.23 -15.89
C GLY A 198 5.01 12.21 -17.27
N SER A 199 5.77 12.06 -18.34
CA SER A 199 5.25 12.01 -19.70
C SER A 199 4.44 10.74 -19.95
N ARG A 200 3.51 10.81 -20.91
CA ARG A 200 2.69 9.67 -21.28
C ARG A 200 3.57 8.58 -21.93
N ILE A 201 3.49 7.34 -21.46
CA ILE A 201 4.17 6.20 -22.10
C ILE A 201 3.45 5.84 -23.40
N PRO A 202 4.08 5.90 -24.59
CA PRO A 202 3.52 5.37 -25.82
C PRO A 202 3.40 3.84 -25.78
N LEU A 203 2.48 3.25 -26.56
CA LEU A 203 2.42 1.78 -26.69
C LEU A 203 3.62 1.20 -27.46
N GLN A 204 4.32 2.02 -28.23
CA GLN A 204 5.40 1.63 -29.14
C GLN A 204 6.81 1.87 -28.57
N THR A 205 6.94 2.06 -27.25
CA THR A 205 8.23 2.44 -26.63
C THR A 205 9.27 1.32 -26.78
N PRO A 206 10.52 1.57 -27.22
CA PRO A 206 11.51 0.52 -27.51
C PRO A 206 11.83 -0.46 -26.37
N ALA A 207 11.76 -0.03 -25.10
CA ALA A 207 11.93 -0.90 -23.92
C ALA A 207 10.94 -2.08 -23.88
N PHE A 208 9.81 -1.94 -24.59
CA PHE A 208 8.79 -2.95 -24.83
C PHE A 208 9.34 -4.21 -25.53
N MET A 209 10.22 -4.04 -26.52
CA MET A 209 10.65 -5.15 -27.39
C MET A 209 11.65 -6.07 -26.69
N MET A 210 12.53 -5.54 -25.83
CA MET A 210 13.52 -6.34 -25.09
C MET A 210 12.90 -7.24 -24.01
N LEU A 211 11.81 -6.80 -23.37
CA LEU A 211 11.16 -7.58 -22.30
C LEU A 211 10.23 -8.68 -22.84
N SER A 212 9.67 -8.51 -24.05
CA SER A 212 8.94 -9.60 -24.73
C SER A 212 9.87 -10.69 -25.27
N GLU A 213 11.08 -10.34 -25.70
CA GLU A 213 12.03 -11.33 -26.25
C GLU A 213 12.57 -12.30 -25.20
N THR A 214 12.59 -11.91 -23.92
CA THR A 214 13.05 -12.78 -22.82
C THR A 214 12.00 -13.78 -22.33
N SER A 215 10.72 -13.61 -22.70
CA SER A 215 9.63 -14.54 -22.35
C SER A 215 9.25 -15.50 -23.48
N THR A 216 9.61 -15.21 -24.73
CA THR A 216 9.35 -16.07 -25.89
C THR A 216 10.65 -16.46 -26.59
N SER A 217 11.34 -17.48 -26.08
CA SER A 217 12.39 -18.17 -26.84
C SER A 217 11.82 -19.19 -27.85
N GLU A 218 10.50 -19.22 -28.11
CA GLU A 218 9.88 -20.07 -29.14
C GLU A 218 8.71 -19.36 -29.83
N ASN A 219 9.00 -18.38 -30.70
CA ASN A 219 8.32 -18.08 -31.97
C ASN A 219 8.52 -16.61 -32.36
N THR A 220 9.53 -16.36 -33.17
CA THR A 220 9.81 -15.05 -33.75
C THR A 220 8.75 -14.70 -34.80
N ARG A 221 7.80 -13.83 -34.44
CA ARG A 221 7.13 -12.95 -35.41
C ARG A 221 7.42 -11.51 -35.04
N LEU A 222 8.30 -10.89 -35.82
CA LEU A 222 8.64 -9.48 -35.71
C LEU A 222 7.36 -8.64 -35.87
N CYS A 223 7.10 -7.74 -34.93
CA CYS A 223 6.06 -6.73 -35.12
C CYS A 223 6.49 -5.76 -36.23
N PRO A 224 5.59 -5.39 -37.16
CA PRO A 224 5.96 -4.53 -38.27
C PRO A 224 6.39 -3.16 -37.76
N THR A 225 7.63 -2.81 -38.03
CA THR A 225 8.18 -1.47 -37.84
C THR A 225 7.58 -0.52 -38.89
N SER A 226 7.12 0.63 -38.40
CA SER A 226 6.68 1.81 -39.16
C SER A 226 5.34 1.71 -39.91
N VAL A 227 4.35 2.46 -39.43
CA VAL A 227 3.32 3.04 -40.29
C VAL A 227 3.85 4.42 -40.68
N GLN A 228 4.30 4.57 -41.92
CA GLN A 228 4.57 5.88 -42.52
C GLN A 228 3.26 6.68 -42.58
N PRO A 229 3.27 7.99 -42.31
CA PRO A 229 2.08 8.82 -42.45
C PRO A 229 1.75 8.96 -43.94
N VAL A 230 0.56 8.49 -44.34
CA VAL A 230 0.00 8.76 -45.66
C VAL A 230 -0.48 10.21 -45.66
N THR A 231 0.22 11.06 -46.41
CA THR A 231 -0.26 12.40 -46.77
C THR A 231 -1.26 12.28 -47.91
N SER A 232 -2.45 12.86 -47.72
CA SER A 232 -3.34 13.30 -48.81
C SER A 232 -3.84 14.69 -48.48
#